data_AF-A0AAW7QTV3-F1
#
_entry.id   AF-A0AAW7QTV3-F1
#
_cell.length_a   1.000
_cell.length_b   1.000
_cell.length_c   1.000
_cell.angle_alpha   90.00
_cell.angle_beta   90.00
_cell.angle_gamma   90.00
#
_symmetry.space_group_name_H-M   'P 1'
#
loop_
_entity.id
_entity.type
_entity.pdbx_description
1 polymer ?
#
loop_
_entity_poly.entity_id
_entity_poly.type
_entity_poly.pdbx_seq_one_letter_code
_entity_poly.pdbx_strand_id
1 'polypeptide(L)'
;MTTPSSYIVEEPGNGTLEIFPLEPEESVLTTLMTELFRDHWDKIYFGPLIQGSVFEIKVTQPPQRIGMLDGYLTVDFGVWHFHLCIGEHKGSKQKPVDPELARHRRTGRAEFYRRLNPDGTVGSWGLRLFNGKGENQIYIFFPNPFLTDDMKFRKEPDWSRLALWDDLRQRYLGLPPDPKDRSGKTMYHD
;
A
#
# COMPACT_ATOMS: atom_id res chain seq x y z
N MET A 1 6.43 19.19 15.00
CA MET A 1 6.15 18.24 13.90
C MET A 1 4.78 18.59 13.37
N THR A 2 4.69 19.03 12.12
CA THR A 2 3.44 19.35 11.44
C THR A 2 2.69 18.05 11.18
N THR A 3 1.43 17.96 11.63
CA THR A 3 0.53 16.87 11.27
C THR A 3 0.48 16.76 9.73
N PRO A 4 0.71 15.59 9.11
CA PRO A 4 0.55 15.45 7.68
C PRO A 4 -0.89 15.83 7.30
N SER A 5 -1.06 16.83 6.44
CA SER A 5 -2.38 17.21 5.94
C SER A 5 -2.84 16.14 4.96
N SER A 6 -3.97 15.48 5.24
CA SER A 6 -4.65 14.67 4.23
C SER A 6 -5.29 15.56 3.17
N TYR A 7 -5.56 14.99 1.99
CA TYR A 7 -6.36 15.66 0.96
C TYR A 7 -7.27 14.66 0.27
N ILE A 8 -8.38 15.16 -0.28
CA ILE A 8 -9.35 14.35 -1.02
C ILE A 8 -9.12 14.53 -2.51
N VAL A 9 -9.15 13.42 -3.25
CA VAL A 9 -9.02 13.39 -4.71
C VAL A 9 -10.06 12.46 -5.31
N GLU A 10 -10.61 12.84 -6.45
CA GLU A 10 -11.42 11.95 -7.30
C GLU A 10 -10.51 11.35 -8.37
N GLU A 11 -10.44 10.02 -8.43
CA GLU A 11 -9.62 9.31 -9.40
C GLU A 11 -10.49 8.48 -10.36
N PRO A 12 -10.36 8.68 -11.69
CA PRO A 12 -11.09 7.89 -12.68
C PRO A 12 -10.91 6.37 -12.47
N GLY A 13 -12.02 5.67 -12.25
CA GLY A 13 -12.05 4.22 -12.02
C GLY A 13 -11.66 3.77 -10.62
N ASN A 14 -11.18 4.66 -9.74
CA ASN A 14 -10.83 4.35 -8.35
C ASN A 14 -11.81 4.99 -7.35
N GLY A 15 -12.52 6.04 -7.78
CA GLY A 15 -13.49 6.80 -7.00
C GLY A 15 -12.85 7.87 -6.13
N THR A 16 -13.56 8.29 -5.09
CA THR A 16 -13.09 9.31 -4.16
C THR A 16 -12.16 8.71 -3.12
N LEU A 17 -10.94 9.24 -3.02
CA LEU A 17 -9.94 8.84 -2.02
C LEU A 17 -9.60 9.99 -1.10
N GLU A 18 -9.39 9.68 0.18
CA GLU A 18 -8.65 10.55 1.09
C GLU A 18 -7.22 10.01 1.23
N ILE A 19 -6.25 10.84 0.87
CA ILE A 19 -4.83 10.51 0.77
C ILE A 19 -4.08 11.07 1.97
N PHE A 20 -3.22 10.25 2.55
CA PHE A 20 -2.27 10.60 3.60
C PHE A 20 -0.85 10.36 3.05
N PRO A 21 -0.15 11.43 2.62
CA PRO A 21 1.18 11.30 2.07
C PRO A 21 2.16 10.69 3.08
N LEU A 22 2.99 9.77 2.59
CA LEU A 22 4.16 9.25 3.29
C LEU A 22 5.40 9.68 2.52
N GLU A 23 6.39 10.22 3.21
CA GLU A 23 7.65 10.57 2.55
C GLU A 23 8.31 9.30 1.99
N PRO A 24 8.65 9.24 0.68
CA PRO A 24 9.12 8.02 0.03
C PRO A 24 10.62 7.77 0.30
N GLU A 25 11.03 7.84 1.57
CA GLU A 25 12.39 7.54 1.99
C GLU A 25 12.65 6.02 1.94
N GLU A 26 13.76 5.60 1.32
CA GLU A 26 14.11 4.18 1.16
C GLU A 26 14.11 3.42 2.49
N SER A 27 14.62 4.02 3.58
CA SER A 27 14.70 3.38 4.89
C SER A 27 13.32 3.16 5.52
N VAL A 28 12.42 4.14 5.39
CA VAL A 28 11.03 4.08 5.85
C VAL A 28 10.26 3.04 5.07
N LEU A 29 10.36 3.07 3.73
CA LEU A 29 9.70 2.10 2.86
C LEU A 29 10.23 0.68 3.07
N THR A 30 11.54 0.50 3.25
CA THR A 30 12.12 -0.81 3.54
C THR A 30 11.57 -1.37 4.85
N THR A 31 11.51 -0.55 5.90
CA THR A 31 10.98 -0.97 7.21
C THR A 31 9.51 -1.34 7.10
N LEU A 32 8.68 -0.45 6.54
CA LEU A 32 7.24 -0.64 6.36
C LEU A 32 6.92 -1.89 5.52
N MET A 33 7.56 -2.01 4.35
CA MET A 33 7.31 -3.13 3.44
C MET A 33 7.80 -4.44 4.03
N THR A 34 8.96 -4.45 4.70
CA THR A 34 9.45 -5.66 5.38
C THR A 34 8.47 -6.10 6.47
N GLU A 35 7.98 -5.17 7.29
CA GLU A 35 6.97 -5.47 8.31
C GLU A 35 5.68 -6.03 7.69
N LEU A 36 5.13 -5.38 6.66
CA LEU A 36 3.91 -5.84 5.99
C LEU A 36 4.03 -7.26 5.44
N PHE A 37 5.15 -7.58 4.77
CA PHE A 37 5.33 -8.90 4.17
C PHE A 37 5.87 -9.96 5.14
N ARG A 38 6.50 -9.58 6.26
CA ARG A 38 6.97 -10.53 7.28
C ARG A 38 5.88 -10.86 8.28
N ASP A 39 5.18 -9.84 8.78
CA ASP A 39 4.32 -9.94 9.97
C ASP A 39 2.82 -9.88 9.64
N HIS A 40 2.47 -9.44 8.42
CA HIS A 40 1.08 -9.20 8.01
C HIS A 40 0.71 -9.78 6.63
N TRP A 41 1.56 -10.63 6.05
CA TRP A 41 1.35 -11.25 4.74
C TRP A 41 0.01 -11.99 4.64
N ASP A 42 -0.43 -12.58 5.75
CA ASP A 42 -1.65 -13.37 5.89
C ASP A 42 -2.91 -12.49 6.00
N LYS A 43 -2.74 -11.18 6.17
CA LYS A 43 -3.83 -10.20 6.36
C LYS A 43 -4.07 -9.31 5.15
N ILE A 44 -3.05 -9.11 4.32
CA ILE A 44 -3.10 -8.19 3.18
C ILE A 44 -3.41 -8.90 1.86
N TYR A 45 -3.88 -8.11 0.90
CA TYR A 45 -3.84 -8.41 -0.54
C TYR A 45 -2.97 -7.37 -1.21
N PHE A 46 -2.32 -7.73 -2.31
CA PHE A 46 -1.42 -6.78 -2.96
C PHE A 46 -1.21 -7.07 -4.44
N GLY A 47 -0.74 -6.06 -5.16
CA GLY A 47 -0.31 -6.19 -6.55
C GLY A 47 -0.43 -4.88 -7.31
N PRO A 48 0.00 -4.84 -8.57
CA PRO A 48 -0.20 -3.68 -9.41
C PRO A 48 -1.69 -3.48 -9.73
N LEU A 49 -2.10 -2.22 -9.70
CA LEU A 49 -3.41 -1.76 -10.16
C LEU A 49 -3.16 -0.66 -11.21
N ILE A 50 -3.27 -1.05 -12.48
CA ILE A 50 -3.08 -0.16 -13.64
C ILE A 50 -4.35 -0.13 -14.48
N GLN A 51 -4.48 0.88 -15.33
CA GLN A 51 -5.59 0.95 -16.27
C GLN A 51 -5.53 -0.26 -17.23
N GLY A 52 -6.54 -1.14 -17.16
CA GLY A 52 -6.64 -2.35 -17.98
C GLY A 52 -6.08 -3.63 -17.36
N SER A 53 -5.47 -3.60 -16.16
CA SER A 53 -5.04 -4.83 -15.47
C SER A 53 -4.88 -4.62 -13.97
N VAL A 54 -5.46 -5.53 -13.18
CA VAL A 54 -5.37 -5.52 -11.71
C VAL A 54 -5.03 -6.92 -11.23
N PHE A 55 -3.98 -7.04 -10.43
CA PHE A 55 -3.67 -8.28 -9.71
C PHE A 55 -3.90 -8.07 -8.23
N GLU A 56 -4.81 -8.87 -7.65
CA GLU A 56 -5.02 -8.94 -6.21
C GLU A 56 -4.49 -10.28 -5.70
N ILE A 57 -3.25 -10.27 -5.24
CA ILE A 57 -2.54 -11.48 -4.82
C ILE A 57 -2.77 -11.70 -3.34
N LYS A 58 -3.22 -12.91 -2.99
CA LYS A 58 -3.23 -13.45 -1.64
C LYS A 58 -2.24 -14.60 -1.55
N VAL A 59 -1.32 -14.52 -0.60
CA VAL A 59 -0.38 -15.61 -0.34
C VAL A 59 -0.87 -16.51 0.78
N THR A 60 -0.54 -17.79 0.67
CA THR A 60 -0.96 -18.84 1.62
C THR A 60 0.15 -19.24 2.61
N GLN A 61 1.35 -18.69 2.44
CA GLN A 61 2.54 -18.95 3.25
C GLN A 61 3.37 -17.66 3.38
N PRO A 62 4.15 -17.49 4.47
CA PRO A 62 5.06 -16.36 4.60
C PRO A 62 6.13 -16.38 3.50
N PRO A 63 6.75 -15.23 3.18
CA PRO A 63 7.91 -15.21 2.32
C PRO A 63 9.08 -15.97 2.97
N GLN A 64 9.84 -16.71 2.17
CA GLN A 64 11.07 -17.37 2.58
C GLN A 64 12.21 -16.35 2.80
N ARG A 65 12.18 -15.24 2.05
CA ARG A 65 13.17 -14.18 2.14
C ARG A 65 12.59 -12.82 1.79
N ILE A 66 13.04 -11.80 2.51
CA ILE A 66 12.88 -10.39 2.17
C ILE A 66 14.26 -9.75 2.20
N GLY A 67 14.60 -8.91 1.23
CA GLY A 67 15.89 -8.23 1.22
C GLY A 67 15.98 -7.09 0.22
N MET A 68 16.98 -6.22 0.43
CA MET A 68 17.30 -5.12 -0.46
C MET A 68 18.53 -5.45 -1.30
N LEU A 69 18.49 -5.11 -2.59
CA LEU A 69 19.65 -5.13 -3.46
C LEU A 69 19.53 -4.03 -4.52
N ASP A 70 20.50 -3.12 -4.56
CA ASP A 70 20.64 -2.07 -5.59
C ASP A 70 19.33 -1.31 -5.87
N GLY A 71 18.70 -0.79 -4.81
CA GLY A 71 17.45 -0.01 -4.85
C GLY A 71 16.16 -0.85 -4.90
N TYR A 72 16.26 -2.17 -5.10
CA TYR A 72 15.11 -3.06 -5.17
C TYR A 72 14.89 -3.83 -3.87
N LEU A 73 13.66 -3.76 -3.36
CA LEU A 73 13.12 -4.70 -2.40
C LEU A 73 12.70 -5.96 -3.13
N THR A 74 13.21 -7.11 -2.70
CA THR A 74 12.76 -8.43 -3.13
C THR A 74 11.94 -9.07 -2.01
N VAL A 75 10.75 -9.58 -2.34
CA VAL A 75 9.95 -10.45 -1.48
C VAL A 75 9.78 -11.78 -2.19
N ASP A 76 10.32 -12.84 -1.60
CA ASP A 76 10.44 -14.16 -2.20
C ASP A 76 9.60 -15.20 -1.43
N PHE A 77 8.63 -15.80 -2.12
CA PHE A 77 7.74 -16.86 -1.61
C PHE A 77 8.18 -18.27 -2.06
N GLY A 78 9.38 -18.40 -2.63
CA GLY A 78 9.95 -19.66 -3.10
C GLY A 78 9.61 -19.95 -4.56
N VAL A 79 8.35 -20.25 -4.87
CA VAL A 79 7.93 -20.56 -6.26
C VAL A 79 7.74 -19.32 -7.13
N TRP A 80 7.64 -18.15 -6.49
CA TRP A 80 7.52 -16.87 -7.15
C TRP A 80 8.01 -15.75 -6.21
N HIS A 81 8.40 -14.64 -6.79
CA HIS A 81 8.85 -13.45 -6.07
C HIS A 81 8.52 -12.20 -6.88
N PHE A 82 8.61 -11.03 -6.25
CA PHE A 82 8.53 -9.76 -6.95
C PHE A 82 9.63 -8.80 -6.48
N HIS A 83 9.87 -7.77 -7.29
CA HIS A 83 10.88 -6.74 -7.03
C HIS A 83 10.24 -5.35 -7.14
N LEU A 84 10.44 -4.51 -6.13
CA LEU A 84 9.98 -3.12 -6.11
C LEU A 84 11.16 -2.18 -5.96
N CYS A 85 11.34 -1.27 -6.92
CA CYS A 85 12.37 -0.24 -6.81
C CYS A 85 11.88 0.86 -5.84
N ILE A 86 12.23 0.71 -4.57
CA ILE A 86 11.90 1.68 -3.50
C ILE A 86 13.09 2.58 -3.13
N GLY A 87 14.27 2.26 -3.68
CA GLY A 87 15.52 2.95 -3.45
C GLY A 87 16.24 3.35 -4.74
N GLU A 88 17.44 3.90 -4.61
CA GLU A 88 18.24 4.28 -5.78
C GLU A 88 18.89 3.06 -6.44
N HIS A 89 18.51 2.78 -7.69
CA HIS A 89 19.13 1.74 -8.51
C HIS A 89 20.32 2.28 -9.30
N LYS A 90 21.52 1.81 -8.98
CA LYS A 90 22.79 2.32 -9.54
C LYS A 90 23.30 1.49 -10.70
N GLY A 91 22.96 0.21 -10.74
CA GLY A 91 23.52 -0.74 -11.69
C GLY A 91 24.97 -1.12 -11.34
N SER A 92 25.57 -1.94 -12.21
CA SER A 92 26.95 -2.40 -12.01
C SER A 92 27.97 -1.33 -12.40
N LYS A 93 29.21 -1.43 -11.89
CA LYS A 93 30.30 -0.52 -12.27
C LYS A 93 30.56 -0.50 -13.79
N GLN A 94 30.41 -1.62 -14.47
CA GLN A 94 30.63 -1.75 -15.91
C GLN A 94 29.43 -1.28 -16.75
N LYS A 95 28.24 -1.23 -16.15
CA LYS A 95 26.98 -0.84 -16.80
C LYS A 95 26.15 -0.03 -15.80
N PRO A 96 26.55 1.22 -15.51
CA PRO A 96 25.78 2.07 -14.61
C PRO A 96 24.44 2.41 -15.25
N VAL A 97 23.44 2.64 -14.40
CA VAL A 97 22.11 3.07 -14.85
C VAL A 97 22.13 4.57 -15.13
N ASP A 98 21.45 4.98 -16.19
CA ASP A 98 21.25 6.39 -16.48
C ASP A 98 20.51 7.09 -15.30
N PRO A 99 20.98 8.24 -14.79
CA PRO A 99 20.38 8.90 -13.63
C PRO A 99 18.91 9.30 -13.79
N GLU A 100 18.42 9.61 -15.00
CA GLU A 100 16.99 9.84 -15.25
C GLU A 100 16.21 8.53 -15.10
N LEU A 101 16.75 7.44 -15.64
CA LEU A 101 16.13 6.12 -15.51
C LEU A 101 16.10 5.62 -14.06
N ALA A 102 17.15 5.87 -13.28
CA ALA A 102 17.18 5.56 -11.85
C ALA A 102 16.08 6.31 -11.09
N ARG A 103 15.90 7.61 -11.40
CA ARG A 103 14.82 8.45 -10.83
C ARG A 103 13.43 8.02 -11.27
N HIS A 104 13.26 7.59 -12.53
CA HIS A 104 12.01 7.00 -12.99
C HIS A 104 11.69 5.75 -12.17
N ARG A 105 12.63 4.81 -12.07
CA ARG A 105 12.39 3.50 -11.43
C ARG A 105 12.02 3.61 -9.96
N ARG A 106 12.73 4.42 -9.18
CA ARG A 106 12.53 4.51 -7.73
C ARG A 106 11.14 5.03 -7.37
N THR A 107 10.63 4.66 -6.21
CA THR A 107 9.40 5.23 -5.65
C THR A 107 9.54 6.75 -5.55
N GLY A 108 8.63 7.47 -6.22
CA GLY A 108 8.53 8.93 -6.17
C GLY A 108 7.39 9.42 -5.29
N ARG A 109 6.42 8.54 -4.98
CA ARG A 109 5.25 8.87 -4.16
C ARG A 109 4.78 7.63 -3.40
N ALA A 110 4.58 7.77 -2.10
CA ALA A 110 4.05 6.74 -1.21
C ALA A 110 2.85 7.31 -0.45
N GLU A 111 1.77 6.55 -0.35
CA GLU A 111 0.51 7.05 0.17
C GLU A 111 -0.24 5.99 0.95
N PHE A 112 -0.55 6.29 2.21
CA PHE A 112 -1.69 5.65 2.86
C PHE A 112 -2.95 6.29 2.29
N TYR A 113 -4.00 5.51 2.12
CA TYR A 113 -5.27 6.02 1.61
C TYR A 113 -6.44 5.32 2.26
N ARG A 114 -7.57 6.01 2.26
CA ARG A 114 -8.89 5.39 2.45
C ARG A 114 -9.82 5.79 1.32
N ARG A 115 -10.65 4.85 0.86
CA ARG A 115 -11.70 5.12 -0.13
C ARG A 115 -12.95 5.62 0.57
N LEU A 116 -13.51 6.70 0.07
CA LEU A 116 -14.79 7.22 0.53
C LEU A 116 -15.92 6.64 -0.31
N ASN A 117 -16.98 6.22 0.37
CA ASN A 117 -18.24 5.85 -0.23
C ASN A 117 -18.96 7.09 -0.77
N PRO A 118 -19.96 6.94 -1.65
CA PRO A 118 -20.74 8.07 -2.17
C PRO A 118 -21.43 8.91 -1.10
N ASP A 119 -21.73 8.32 0.07
CA ASP A 119 -22.32 9.01 1.23
C ASP A 119 -21.29 9.68 2.14
N GLY A 120 -20.00 9.67 1.77
CA GLY A 120 -18.89 10.26 2.52
C GLY A 120 -18.35 9.39 3.66
N THR A 121 -18.94 8.21 3.91
CA THR A 121 -18.39 7.22 4.86
C THR A 121 -17.18 6.50 4.27
N VAL A 122 -16.44 5.75 5.09
CA VAL A 122 -15.22 5.05 4.63
C VAL A 122 -15.52 3.61 4.26
N GLY A 123 -15.04 3.17 3.08
CA GLY A 123 -15.28 1.84 2.52
C GLY A 123 -14.07 0.92 2.49
N SER A 124 -12.85 1.44 2.30
CA SER A 124 -11.63 0.62 2.25
C SER A 124 -10.38 1.42 2.63
N TRP A 125 -9.29 0.71 2.96
CA TRP A 125 -8.02 1.27 3.43
C TRP A 125 -6.85 0.56 2.75
N GLY A 126 -5.75 1.27 2.55
CA GLY A 126 -4.56 0.66 2.02
C GLY A 126 -3.34 1.57 1.97
N LEU A 127 -2.29 1.03 1.36
CA LEU A 127 -1.05 1.70 1.01
C LEU A 127 -0.83 1.56 -0.50
N ARG A 128 -0.30 2.58 -1.15
CA ARG A 128 0.08 2.51 -2.57
C ARG A 128 1.38 3.25 -2.84
N LEU A 129 2.18 2.68 -3.74
CA LEU A 129 3.45 3.26 -4.18
C LEU A 129 3.40 3.54 -5.68
N PHE A 130 3.98 4.68 -6.07
CA PHE A 130 4.16 5.08 -7.46
C PHE A 130 5.61 5.45 -7.70
N ASN A 131 6.11 5.13 -8.89
CA ASN A 131 7.48 5.44 -9.27
C ASN A 131 7.65 6.94 -9.60
N GLY A 132 8.86 7.35 -10.01
CA GLY A 132 9.18 8.75 -10.34
C GLY A 132 8.42 9.34 -11.53
N LYS A 133 7.63 8.54 -12.26
CA LYS A 133 6.73 8.99 -13.33
C LYS A 133 5.25 8.85 -12.97
N GLY A 134 4.93 8.51 -11.72
CA GLY A 134 3.56 8.37 -11.26
C GLY A 134 2.88 7.07 -11.71
N GLU A 135 3.64 6.11 -12.23
CA GLU A 135 3.13 4.80 -12.60
C GLU A 135 2.96 3.95 -11.34
N ASN A 136 1.86 3.20 -11.24
CA ASN A 136 1.62 2.34 -10.08
C ASN A 136 2.69 1.25 -9.98
N GLN A 137 3.32 1.14 -8.82
CA GLN A 137 4.23 0.04 -8.51
C GLN A 137 3.50 -1.08 -7.77
N ILE A 138 2.70 -0.72 -6.76
CA ILE A 138 1.93 -1.67 -5.94
C ILE A 138 0.78 -0.96 -5.22
N TYR A 139 -0.33 -1.67 -5.07
CA TYR A 139 -1.34 -1.46 -4.05
C TYR A 139 -1.23 -2.56 -2.99
N ILE A 140 -1.40 -2.18 -1.72
CA ILE A 140 -1.55 -3.09 -0.60
C ILE A 140 -2.89 -2.75 0.06
N PHE A 141 -3.82 -3.70 -0.03
CA PHE A 141 -5.13 -3.61 0.59
C PHE A 141 -5.06 -4.16 2.02
N PHE A 142 -5.50 -3.35 2.98
CA PHE A 142 -5.55 -3.75 4.38
C PHE A 142 -6.85 -4.50 4.71
N PRO A 143 -6.90 -5.23 5.85
CA PRO A 143 -8.10 -5.94 6.26
C PRO A 143 -9.33 -5.04 6.29
N ASN A 144 -10.37 -5.44 5.57
CA ASN A 144 -11.60 -4.67 5.45
C ASN A 144 -12.64 -5.15 6.50
N PRO A 145 -13.20 -4.27 7.35
CA PRO A 145 -14.27 -4.59 8.30
C PRO A 145 -15.52 -5.18 7.66
N PHE A 146 -15.82 -4.83 6.40
CA PHE A 146 -17.01 -5.27 5.69
C PHE A 146 -16.83 -6.62 5.00
N LEU A 147 -15.62 -7.18 4.98
CA LEU A 147 -15.31 -8.43 4.29
C LEU A 147 -14.80 -9.52 5.24
N THR A 148 -15.13 -10.77 4.94
CA THR A 148 -14.48 -11.97 5.50
C THR A 148 -13.09 -12.14 4.88
N ASP A 149 -12.29 -13.06 5.44
CA ASP A 149 -10.98 -13.41 4.85
C ASP A 149 -11.12 -14.00 3.44
N ASP A 150 -12.25 -14.64 3.11
CA ASP A 150 -12.57 -15.11 1.75
C ASP A 150 -13.22 -14.04 0.85
N MET A 151 -13.07 -12.76 1.19
CA MET A 151 -13.60 -11.61 0.42
C MET A 151 -15.12 -11.66 0.22
N LYS A 152 -15.87 -12.14 1.22
CA LYS A 152 -17.34 -12.11 1.23
C LYS A 152 -17.85 -11.00 2.11
N PHE A 153 -18.94 -10.36 1.71
CA PHE A 153 -19.59 -9.34 2.52
C PHE A 153 -20.06 -9.90 3.85
N ARG A 154 -19.78 -9.16 4.92
CA ARG A 154 -20.31 -9.40 6.26
C ARG A 154 -21.64 -8.67 6.44
N LYS A 155 -22.52 -9.24 7.27
CA LYS A 155 -23.76 -8.57 7.68
C LYS A 155 -23.48 -7.39 8.61
N GLU A 156 -22.54 -7.58 9.53
CA GLU A 156 -22.10 -6.57 10.48
C GLU A 156 -20.60 -6.31 10.30
N PRO A 157 -20.15 -5.03 10.29
CA PRO A 157 -18.74 -4.70 10.19
C PRO A 157 -17.95 -5.19 11.40
N ASP A 158 -16.73 -5.65 11.14
CA ASP A 158 -15.78 -6.01 12.18
C ASP A 158 -14.64 -5.01 12.29
N TRP A 159 -14.86 -4.04 13.18
CA TRP A 159 -13.94 -2.93 13.37
C TRP A 159 -12.60 -3.32 13.98
N SER A 160 -12.44 -4.54 14.54
CA SER A 160 -11.12 -4.98 15.00
C SER A 160 -10.15 -5.21 13.83
N ARG A 161 -10.66 -5.36 12.60
CA ARG A 161 -9.84 -5.48 11.39
C ARG A 161 -9.06 -4.20 11.07
N LEU A 162 -9.47 -3.05 11.63
CA LEU A 162 -8.73 -1.79 11.50
C LEU A 162 -7.47 -1.71 12.38
N ALA A 163 -7.19 -2.70 13.23
CA ALA A 163 -6.03 -2.65 14.14
C ALA A 163 -4.71 -2.41 13.41
N LEU A 164 -4.51 -3.03 12.23
CA LEU A 164 -3.32 -2.81 11.41
C LEU A 164 -3.26 -1.38 10.85
N TRP A 165 -4.38 -0.88 10.33
CA TRP A 165 -4.46 0.49 9.81
C TRP A 165 -4.17 1.52 10.90
N ASP A 166 -4.83 1.37 12.06
CA ASP A 166 -4.69 2.26 13.20
C ASP A 166 -3.25 2.34 13.70
N ASP A 167 -2.58 1.18 13.83
CA ASP A 167 -1.19 1.10 14.27
C ASP A 167 -0.21 1.71 13.25
N LEU A 168 -0.33 1.36 11.97
CA LEU A 168 0.55 1.92 10.93
C LEU A 168 0.35 3.42 10.78
N ARG A 169 -0.90 3.90 10.84
CA ARG A 169 -1.22 5.33 10.78
C ARG A 169 -0.66 6.09 11.98
N GLN A 170 -0.72 5.50 13.18
CA GLN A 170 -0.09 6.08 14.37
C GLN A 170 1.43 6.18 14.22
N ARG A 171 2.10 5.10 13.79
CA ARG A 171 3.57 5.03 13.74
C ARG A 171 4.18 5.80 12.57
N TYR A 172 3.60 5.70 11.37
CA TYR A 172 4.17 6.28 10.15
C TYR A 172 3.64 7.66 9.81
N LEU A 173 2.43 8.01 10.26
CA LEU A 173 1.83 9.33 10.00
C LEU A 173 1.71 10.20 11.25
N GLY A 174 1.93 9.63 12.45
CA GLY A 174 1.73 10.35 13.71
C GLY A 174 0.26 10.68 13.99
N LEU A 175 -0.68 9.95 13.37
CA LEU A 175 -2.10 10.25 13.46
C LEU A 175 -2.81 9.19 14.33
N PRO A 176 -3.57 9.58 15.37
CA PRO A 176 -4.29 8.64 16.22
C PRO A 176 -5.52 8.07 15.51
N PRO A 177 -6.01 6.86 15.84
CA PRO A 177 -7.19 6.25 15.23
C PRO A 177 -8.31 7.25 14.97
N ASP A 178 -8.85 7.28 13.75
CA ASP A 178 -9.85 8.25 13.33
C ASP A 178 -11.26 7.66 13.44
N PRO A 179 -12.19 8.25 14.21
CA PRO A 179 -13.58 7.81 14.28
C PRO A 179 -14.27 7.73 12.90
N LYS A 180 -13.84 8.53 11.92
CA LYS A 180 -14.37 8.49 10.56
C LYS A 180 -14.10 7.13 9.88
N ASP A 181 -13.05 6.42 10.25
CA ASP A 181 -12.78 5.06 9.74
C ASP A 181 -13.85 4.04 10.19
N ARG A 182 -14.71 4.39 11.14
CA ARG A 182 -15.79 3.54 11.65
C ARG A 182 -17.18 4.06 11.27
N SER A 183 -17.25 4.92 10.25
CA SER A 183 -18.49 5.59 9.85
C SER A 183 -19.36 4.78 8.88
N GLY A 184 -18.76 3.87 8.12
CA GLY A 184 -19.45 3.12 7.07
C GLY A 184 -20.28 1.95 7.60
N LYS A 185 -21.35 1.61 6.89
CA LYS A 185 -22.14 0.37 7.11
C LYS A 185 -21.78 -0.75 6.13
N THR A 186 -21.19 -0.39 4.99
CA THR A 186 -20.73 -1.28 3.94
C THR A 186 -19.61 -0.60 3.16
N MET A 187 -18.94 -1.37 2.31
CA MET A 187 -18.15 -0.83 1.19
C MET A 187 -18.98 -0.86 -0.10
N TYR A 188 -18.65 0.04 -1.02
CA TYR A 188 -19.20 0.09 -2.36
C TYR A 188 -18.15 -0.40 -3.36
N HIS A 189 -18.58 -1.21 -4.33
CA HIS A 189 -17.85 -1.44 -5.57
C HIS A 189 -18.59 -0.65 -6.65
N ASP A 190 -17.89 0.28 -7.30
CA ASP A 190 -18.40 0.98 -8.48
C ASP A 190 -17.99 0.23 -9.76
#